data_AF-A0A0R1FR08-F1
#
_entry.id   AF-A0A0R1FR08-F1
#
_cell.length_a   1.000
_cell.length_b   1.000
_cell.length_c   1.000
_cell.angle_alpha   90.00
_cell.angle_beta   90.00
_cell.angle_gamma   90.00
#
_symmetry.space_group_name_H-M   'P 1'
#
loop_
_entity.id
_entity.type
_entity.pdbx_description
1 polymer ?
#
loop_
_entity_poly.entity_id
_entity_poly.type
_entity_poly.pdbx_seq_one_letter_code
_entity_poly.pdbx_strand_id
1 'polypeptide(L)'
;MIIENTFDDNYEVAKVTLGTSEPSAYSINNLINKKWSRFKFYQKSSDEVKVSEKRINPKRLQRISRKEVSKGIGTKAQQALKEQSRLDKKTSKKKKSEYNKEKKLINFKMKQHKKMEKHKGH
;
A
#
# COMPACT_ATOMS: atom_id res chain seq x y z
N MET A 1 -2.88 23.65 -0.24
CA MET A 1 -2.00 24.54 -1.02
C MET A 1 -0.95 23.70 -1.73
N ILE A 2 -0.74 23.96 -3.01
CA ILE A 2 0.35 23.36 -3.80
C ILE A 2 1.37 24.47 -4.01
N ILE A 3 2.64 24.16 -3.82
CA ILE A 3 3.77 25.07 -4.01
C ILE A 3 4.66 24.43 -5.06
N GLU A 4 4.96 25.19 -6.10
CA GLU A 4 5.83 24.78 -7.19
C GLU A 4 7.06 25.69 -7.15
N ASN A 5 8.24 25.09 -7.30
CA ASN A 5 9.50 25.79 -7.33
C ASN A 5 10.33 25.26 -8.52
N THR A 6 10.93 26.17 -9.27
CA THR A 6 11.83 25.84 -10.39
C THR A 6 13.16 26.50 -10.13
N PHE A 7 14.19 25.68 -9.90
CA PHE A 7 15.55 26.15 -9.68
C PHE A 7 16.50 25.33 -10.53
N ASP A 8 17.25 26.00 -11.42
CA ASP A 8 18.32 25.40 -12.23
C ASP A 8 17.87 24.11 -12.95
N ASP A 9 16.82 24.25 -13.78
CA ASP A 9 16.14 23.17 -14.53
C ASP A 9 15.51 22.04 -13.70
N ASN A 10 15.55 22.13 -12.37
CA ASN A 10 14.90 21.17 -11.49
C ASN A 10 13.52 21.66 -11.08
N TYR A 11 12.51 20.82 -11.33
CA TYR A 11 11.13 21.06 -10.92
C TYR A 11 10.82 20.36 -9.61
N GLU A 12 10.44 21.16 -8.61
CA GLU A 12 10.14 20.73 -7.26
C GLU A 12 8.69 21.07 -6.89
N VAL A 13 7.99 20.12 -6.29
CA VAL A 13 6.61 20.32 -5.82
C VAL A 13 6.46 19.94 -4.36
N ALA A 14 5.77 20.78 -3.60
CA ALA A 14 5.33 20.47 -2.25
C ALA A 14 3.82 20.65 -2.10
N LYS A 15 3.16 19.68 -1.46
CA LYS A 15 1.75 19.79 -1.04
C LYS A 15 1.68 20.07 0.45
N VAL A 16 0.98 21.14 0.79
CA VAL A 16 0.72 21.55 2.17
C VAL A 16 -0.77 21.53 2.44
N THR A 17 -1.17 20.72 3.42
CA THR A 17 -2.53 20.76 3.96
C THR A 17 -2.62 21.94 4.92
N LEU A 18 -3.34 22.98 4.48
CA LEU A 18 -3.79 24.03 5.37
C LEU A 18 -5.02 23.46 6.11
N GLY A 19 -5.19 23.82 7.38
CA GLY A 19 -6.23 23.23 8.24
C GLY A 19 -7.65 23.43 7.72
N THR A 20 -8.65 23.14 8.57
CA THR A 20 -10.07 23.18 8.19
C THR A 20 -10.58 24.58 7.83
N SER A 21 -9.90 25.64 8.28
CA SER A 21 -10.27 27.03 8.00
C SER A 21 -9.58 27.58 6.75
N GLU A 22 -10.24 28.52 6.08
CA GLU A 22 -9.66 29.25 4.97
C GLU A 22 -8.44 30.06 5.45
N PRO A 23 -7.27 29.89 4.81
CA PRO A 23 -6.05 30.55 5.24
C PRO A 23 -6.08 32.05 4.87
N SER A 24 -5.89 32.92 5.85
CA SER A 24 -5.63 34.34 5.59
C SER A 24 -4.31 34.54 4.85
N ALA A 25 -4.23 35.58 4.00
CA ALA A 25 -3.01 35.98 3.30
C ALA A 25 -1.81 36.17 4.26
N TYR A 26 -2.04 36.67 5.47
CA TYR A 26 -1.00 36.79 6.50
C TYR A 26 -0.42 35.44 6.91
N SER A 27 -1.29 34.45 7.12
CA SER A 27 -0.91 33.09 7.49
C SER A 27 -0.10 32.42 6.39
N ILE A 28 -0.46 32.63 5.12
CA ILE A 28 0.28 32.14 3.95
C ILE A 28 1.65 32.81 3.88
N ASN A 29 1.72 34.13 4.02
CA ASN A 29 2.98 34.87 3.96
C ASN A 29 3.95 34.46 5.08
N ASN A 30 3.45 34.27 6.30
CA ASN A 30 4.25 33.79 7.42
C ASN A 30 4.74 32.33 7.21
N LEU A 31 3.91 31.50 6.60
CA LEU A 31 4.26 30.11 6.26
C LEU A 31 5.37 30.06 5.21
N ILE A 32 5.28 30.89 4.17
CA ILE A 32 6.30 30.98 3.12
C ILE A 32 7.61 31.53 3.72
N ASN A 33 7.59 32.68 4.39
CA ASN A 33 8.82 33.35 4.83
C ASN A 33 9.50 32.70 6.04
N LYS A 34 8.74 32.17 7.01
CA LYS A 34 9.32 31.65 8.27
C LYS A 34 9.41 30.13 8.32
N LYS A 35 8.71 29.40 7.44
CA LYS A 35 8.60 27.94 7.48
C LYS A 35 8.93 27.26 6.15
N TRP A 36 9.57 27.96 5.21
CA TRP A 36 9.99 27.41 3.91
C TRP A 36 10.76 26.09 4.03
N SER A 37 11.75 26.06 4.94
CA SER A 37 12.62 24.89 5.18
C SER A 37 11.89 23.65 5.73
N ARG A 38 10.63 23.79 6.18
CA ARG A 38 9.81 22.66 6.65
C ARG A 38 9.09 21.95 5.52
N PHE A 39 9.05 22.52 4.32
CA PHE A 39 8.41 21.88 3.19
C PHE A 39 9.29 20.76 2.64
N LYS A 40 8.69 19.58 2.46
CA LYS A 40 9.32 18.46 1.78
C LYS A 40 9.02 18.59 0.30
N PHE A 41 9.97 19.17 -0.42
CA PHE A 41 9.92 19.25 -1.87
C PHE A 41 10.21 17.88 -2.47
N TYR A 42 9.38 17.49 -3.43
CA TYR A 42 9.58 16.32 -4.24
C TYR A 42 10.07 16.77 -5.59
N GLN A 43 11.30 16.42 -5.92
CA GLN A 43 11.84 16.57 -7.26
C GLN A 43 11.40 15.36 -8.08
N LYS A 44 10.67 15.59 -9.16
CA LYS A 44 10.46 14.55 -10.17
C LYS A 44 11.62 14.68 -11.14
N SER A 45 12.70 13.92 -10.93
CA SER A 45 13.70 13.76 -11.97
C SER A 45 12.96 13.29 -13.23
N SER A 46 13.11 14.04 -14.32
CA SER A 46 12.64 13.64 -15.65
C SER A 46 13.24 12.29 -16.06
N ASP A 47 14.34 11.90 -15.42
CA ASP A 47 15.02 10.64 -15.63
C ASP A 47 14.68 9.61 -14.56
N GLU A 48 14.38 8.42 -15.05
CA GLU A 48 14.19 7.16 -14.31
C GLU A 48 12.80 6.87 -13.74
N VAL A 49 11.76 6.96 -14.58
CA VAL A 49 10.86 5.79 -14.62
C VAL A 49 11.65 4.66 -15.27
N LYS A 50 12.48 3.95 -14.50
CA LYS A 50 12.92 2.60 -14.86
C LYS A 50 11.67 1.72 -14.85
N VAL A 51 10.87 1.80 -15.92
CA VAL A 51 10.00 0.70 -16.30
C VAL A 51 10.97 -0.41 -16.63
N SER A 52 11.28 -1.26 -15.65
CA SER A 52 11.85 -2.55 -15.99
C SER A 52 10.75 -3.26 -16.78
N GLU A 53 10.75 -3.10 -18.09
CA GLU A 53 9.97 -3.91 -19.00
C GLU A 53 10.56 -5.31 -18.92
N LYS A 54 10.22 -6.04 -17.84
CA LYS A 54 10.41 -7.48 -17.82
C LYS A 54 9.67 -7.96 -19.06
N ARG A 55 10.40 -8.46 -20.07
CA ARG A 55 9.82 -9.01 -21.29
C ARG A 55 8.80 -10.08 -20.89
N ILE A 56 7.53 -9.72 -20.95
CA ILE A 56 6.42 -10.65 -20.72
C ILE A 56 6.29 -11.48 -21.99
N ASN A 57 6.29 -12.81 -21.86
CA ASN A 57 6.07 -13.70 -23.00
C ASN A 57 4.78 -13.28 -23.75
N PRO A 58 4.80 -13.16 -25.10
CA PRO A 58 3.64 -12.75 -25.89
C PRO A 58 2.36 -13.54 -25.58
N LYS A 59 2.45 -14.85 -25.28
CA LYS A 59 1.30 -15.67 -24.86
C LYS A 59 0.70 -15.19 -23.53
N ARG A 60 1.55 -14.78 -22.59
CA ARG A 60 1.12 -14.24 -21.29
C ARG A 60 0.50 -12.86 -21.47
N LEU A 61 1.04 -12.03 -22.35
CA LEU A 61 0.47 -10.72 -22.68
C LEU A 61 -0.93 -10.87 -23.31
N GLN A 62 -1.08 -11.77 -24.29
CA GLN A 62 -2.37 -12.06 -24.93
C GLN A 62 -3.41 -12.62 -23.94
N ARG A 63 -2.98 -13.42 -22.96
CA ARG A 63 -3.89 -13.92 -21.91
C ARG A 63 -4.36 -12.80 -20.97
N ILE A 64 -3.47 -11.85 -20.64
CA ILE A 64 -3.82 -10.69 -19.81
C ILE A 64 -4.79 -9.79 -20.58
N SER A 65 -4.49 -9.46 -21.83
CA SER A 65 -5.38 -8.62 -22.65
C SER A 65 -6.76 -9.26 -22.81
N ARG A 66 -6.85 -10.55 -23.11
CA ARG A 66 -8.15 -11.27 -23.18
C ARG A 66 -8.90 -11.26 -21.85
N LYS A 67 -8.20 -11.37 -20.71
CA LYS A 67 -8.82 -11.34 -19.37
C LYS A 67 -9.36 -9.95 -19.00
N GLU A 68 -8.67 -8.89 -19.44
CA GLU A 68 -9.11 -7.52 -19.23
C GLU A 68 -10.26 -7.16 -20.18
N VAL A 69 -10.19 -7.57 -21.45
CA VAL A 69 -11.26 -7.39 -22.44
C VAL A 69 -12.50 -8.24 -22.13
N SER A 70 -12.33 -9.44 -21.56
CA SER A 70 -13.46 -10.28 -21.12
C SER A 70 -14.18 -9.75 -19.87
N LYS A 71 -13.74 -8.63 -19.30
CA LYS A 71 -14.60 -7.83 -18.42
C LYS A 71 -15.61 -7.08 -19.29
N GLY A 72 -16.49 -7.84 -19.97
CA GLY A 72 -17.72 -7.27 -20.50
C GLY A 72 -18.50 -6.59 -19.38
N ILE A 73 -19.38 -5.66 -19.75
CA ILE A 73 -20.21 -4.84 -18.85
C ILE A 73 -21.10 -5.77 -18.00
N GLY A 74 -20.55 -6.34 -16.93
CA GLY A 74 -21.33 -7.03 -15.93
C GLY A 74 -22.21 -6.02 -15.22
N THR A 75 -23.43 -6.42 -14.85
CA THR A 75 -24.32 -5.56 -14.07
C THR A 75 -23.63 -5.14 -12.77
N LYS A 76 -23.94 -3.95 -12.24
CA LYS A 76 -23.36 -3.46 -10.97
C LYS A 76 -23.45 -4.50 -9.85
N ALA A 77 -24.54 -5.28 -9.83
CA ALA A 77 -24.75 -6.40 -8.91
C ALA A 77 -23.70 -7.52 -9.07
N GLN A 78 -23.39 -7.94 -10.29
CA GLN A 78 -22.39 -8.98 -10.55
C GLN A 78 -20.97 -8.52 -10.14
N GLN A 79 -20.66 -7.24 -10.35
CA GLN A 79 -19.40 -6.65 -9.89
C GLN A 79 -19.32 -6.64 -8.36
N ALA A 80 -20.38 -6.19 -7.68
CA ALA A 80 -20.45 -6.16 -6.22
C ALA A 80 -20.31 -7.56 -5.59
N LEU A 81 -21.01 -8.57 -6.12
CA LEU A 81 -20.90 -9.96 -5.64
C LEU A 81 -19.49 -10.53 -5.81
N LYS A 82 -18.81 -10.19 -6.91
CA LYS A 82 -17.43 -10.62 -7.17
C LYS A 82 -16.45 -9.98 -6.19
N GLU A 83 -16.64 -8.70 -5.88
CA GLU A 83 -15.84 -8.00 -4.87
C GLU A 83 -16.07 -8.57 -3.47
N GLN A 84 -17.33 -8.81 -3.08
CA GLN A 84 -17.69 -9.45 -1.83
C GLN A 84 -17.01 -10.82 -1.68
N SER A 85 -17.16 -11.70 -2.67
CA SER A 85 -16.51 -13.03 -2.66
C SER A 85 -14.98 -12.93 -2.55
N ARG A 86 -14.36 -11.91 -3.15
CA ARG A 86 -12.91 -11.67 -3.05
C ARG A 86 -12.50 -11.27 -1.63
N LEU A 87 -13.28 -10.38 -1.00
CA LEU A 87 -13.05 -9.95 0.38
C LEU A 87 -13.22 -11.12 1.35
N ASP A 88 -14.27 -11.92 1.21
CA ASP A 88 -14.54 -13.08 2.06
C ASP A 88 -13.45 -14.14 1.98
N LYS A 89 -12.92 -14.38 0.77
CA LYS A 89 -11.77 -15.27 0.60
C LYS A 89 -10.52 -14.74 1.31
N LYS A 90 -10.31 -13.42 1.31
CA LYS A 90 -9.17 -12.79 1.99
C LYS A 90 -9.31 -12.88 3.51
N THR A 91 -10.49 -12.61 4.05
CA THR A 91 -10.77 -12.69 5.49
C THR A 91 -10.67 -14.14 5.99
N SER A 92 -11.27 -15.09 5.27
CA SER A 92 -11.19 -16.53 5.59
C SER A 92 -9.74 -17.03 5.61
N LYS A 93 -8.93 -16.68 4.61
CA LYS A 93 -7.50 -17.02 4.59
C LYS A 93 -6.73 -16.42 5.77
N LYS A 94 -7.02 -15.17 6.15
CA LYS A 94 -6.39 -14.52 7.31
C LYS A 94 -6.75 -15.26 8.61
N LYS A 95 -8.03 -15.53 8.85
CA LYS A 95 -8.51 -16.29 10.02
C LYS A 95 -7.86 -17.67 10.11
N LYS A 96 -7.83 -18.42 9.00
CA LYS A 96 -7.19 -19.74 8.95
C LYS A 96 -5.69 -19.67 9.27
N SER A 97 -5.00 -18.64 8.77
CA SER A 97 -3.58 -18.43 9.06
C SER A 97 -3.34 -18.13 10.54
N GLU A 98 -4.15 -17.26 11.14
CA GLU A 98 -4.09 -16.93 12.57
C GLU A 98 -4.35 -18.15 13.45
N TYR A 99 -5.44 -18.89 13.19
CA TYR A 99 -5.75 -20.15 13.89
C TYR A 99 -4.61 -21.16 13.82
N ASN A 100 -3.99 -21.34 12.64
CA ASN A 100 -2.87 -22.25 12.49
C ASN A 100 -1.63 -21.80 13.26
N LYS A 101 -1.38 -20.48 13.36
CA LYS A 101 -0.26 -19.94 14.17
C LYS A 101 -0.49 -20.18 15.65
N GLU A 102 -1.69 -19.92 16.14
CA GLU A 102 -2.07 -20.15 17.54
C GLU A 102 -1.94 -21.62 17.91
N LYS A 103 -2.50 -22.52 17.08
CA LYS A 103 -2.38 -23.97 17.28
C LYS A 103 -0.92 -24.44 17.32
N LYS A 104 -0.06 -23.89 16.45
CA LYS A 104 1.39 -24.19 16.47
C LYS A 104 2.03 -23.73 17.77
N LEU A 105 1.69 -22.53 18.27
CA LEU A 105 2.22 -21.99 19.52
C LEU A 105 1.81 -22.84 20.72
N ILE A 106 0.55 -23.24 20.81
CA ILE A 106 0.05 -24.14 21.87
C ILE A 106 0.80 -25.47 21.84
N ASN A 107 0.89 -26.10 20.67
CA ASN A 107 1.62 -27.36 20.51
C ASN A 107 3.10 -27.24 20.89
N PHE A 108 3.74 -26.11 20.57
CA PHE A 108 5.12 -25.84 20.97
C PHE A 108 5.26 -25.73 22.49
N LYS A 109 4.40 -24.96 23.17
CA LYS A 109 4.40 -24.84 24.63
C LYS A 109 4.20 -26.20 25.31
N MET A 110 3.27 -27.02 24.83
CA MET A 110 3.05 -28.37 25.34
C MET A 110 4.28 -29.27 25.18
N LYS A 111 4.98 -29.18 24.04
CA LYS A 111 6.24 -29.92 23.83
C LYS A 111 7.34 -29.45 24.78
N GLN A 112 7.48 -28.14 25.01
CA GLN A 112 8.45 -27.60 25.96
C GLN A 112 8.16 -28.07 27.39
N HIS A 113 6.90 -27.99 27.83
CA HIS A 113 6.48 -28.50 29.14
C HIS A 113 6.81 -29.99 29.30
N LYS A 114 6.43 -30.83 28.33
CA LYS A 114 6.77 -32.26 28.34
C LYS A 114 8.28 -32.51 28.38
N LYS A 115 9.08 -31.69 27.69
CA LYS A 115 10.54 -31.78 27.73
C LYS A 115 11.07 -31.45 29.12
N MET A 116 10.57 -30.39 29.75
CA MET A 116 10.96 -29.98 31.10
C MET A 116 10.61 -31.06 32.14
N GLU A 117 9.39 -31.60 32.08
CA GLU A 117 8.95 -32.68 33.00
C GLU A 117 9.82 -33.94 32.85
N LYS A 118 10.19 -34.32 31.62
CA LYS A 118 11.14 -35.43 31.40
C LYS A 118 12.53 -35.17 32.00
N HIS A 119 12.98 -33.92 32.02
CA HIS A 119 14.28 -33.56 32.60
C HIS A 119 14.27 -33.48 34.13
N LYS A 120 13.10 -33.35 34.76
CA LYS A 120 13.00 -33.26 36.23
C LYS A 120 13.26 -34.58 36.94
N GLY A 121 13.33 -35.70 36.21
CA GLY A 121 13.55 -37.03 36.78
C GLY A 121 12.33 -37.50 37.56
N HIS A 122 11.85 -38.69 37.23
CA HIS A 122 11.03 -39.49 38.13
C HIS A 122 11.91 -40.57 38.73
#